data_AF-A0A353H868-F1
#
_entry.id   AF-A0A353H868-F1
#
_cell.length_a   1.000
_cell.length_b   1.000
_cell.length_c   1.000
_cell.angle_alpha   90.00
_cell.angle_beta   90.00
_cell.angle_gamma   90.00
#
_symmetry.space_group_name_H-M   'P 1'
#
loop_
_entity.id
_entity.type
_entity.pdbx_description
1 polymer ?
#
loop_
_entity_poly.entity_id
_entity_poly.type
_entity_poly.pdbx_seq_one_letter_code
_entity_poly.pdbx_strand_id
1 'polypeptide(L)'
;MMKYGKAYGDEDPEMIEGDVFRTIVKYPDSAAYEEDSAATGGAAPEVTPQVIRLLNVLKEGELNRSLLMERLGLHDRKSFRQNHLQPALEQDLIEMTQPDSPKSPTQKYRLTDVGKRLLESMQK
;
A
#
# COMPACT_ATOMS: atom_id res chain seq x y z
N MET A 1 -18.89 -17.18 39.01
CA MET A 1 -19.99 -16.64 38.18
C MET A 1 -19.54 -16.76 36.73
N MET A 2 -20.02 -17.79 36.02
CA MET A 2 -19.70 -18.07 34.61
C MET A 2 -20.74 -17.39 33.71
N LYS A 3 -20.30 -16.58 32.74
CA LYS A 3 -21.11 -16.19 31.57
C LYS A 3 -20.19 -16.13 30.35
N TYR A 4 -20.70 -16.66 29.24
CA TYR A 4 -20.16 -16.77 27.87
C TYR A 4 -19.41 -18.06 27.54
N GLY A 5 -20.20 -19.04 27.11
CA GLY A 5 -19.76 -20.17 26.32
C GLY A 5 -19.64 -19.86 24.83
N LYS A 6 -18.68 -20.53 24.20
CA LYS A 6 -18.71 -21.14 22.87
C LYS A 6 -19.57 -20.48 21.78
N ALA A 7 -18.90 -19.80 20.86
CA ALA A 7 -19.23 -19.82 19.44
C ALA A 7 -17.94 -19.55 18.63
N TYR A 8 -17.43 -20.58 17.96
CA TYR A 8 -16.35 -20.57 16.95
C TYR A 8 -14.88 -20.57 17.42
N GLY A 9 -14.25 -21.76 17.39
CA GLY A 9 -12.82 -21.95 17.06
C GLY A 9 -11.94 -22.53 18.18
N ASP A 10 -11.74 -23.85 18.15
CA ASP A 10 -10.67 -24.56 18.87
C ASP A 10 -9.28 -24.10 18.35
N GLU A 11 -8.63 -23.16 19.03
CA GLU A 11 -7.17 -23.08 19.29
C GLU A 11 -6.87 -21.77 20.03
N ASP A 12 -6.23 -21.89 21.21
CA ASP A 12 -5.77 -20.75 22.00
C ASP A 12 -4.73 -19.94 21.21
N PRO A 13 -4.89 -18.61 21.04
CA PRO A 13 -3.86 -17.78 20.41
C PRO A 13 -2.64 -17.68 21.32
N GLU A 14 -1.53 -18.32 20.93
CA GLU A 14 -0.26 -18.20 21.63
C GLU A 14 0.30 -16.78 21.55
N MET A 15 0.60 -16.21 22.72
CA MET A 15 1.35 -14.98 22.87
C MET A 15 2.83 -15.25 22.56
N ILE A 16 3.31 -14.74 21.42
CA ILE A 16 4.74 -14.61 21.16
C ILE A 16 5.21 -13.22 21.59
N GLU A 17 5.90 -13.21 22.74
CA GLU A 17 6.70 -12.10 23.25
C GLU A 17 7.90 -11.89 22.31
N GLY A 18 7.77 -10.91 21.42
CA GLY A 18 8.84 -10.46 20.53
C GLY A 18 9.27 -9.06 20.92
N ASP A 19 10.35 -8.98 21.66
CA ASP A 19 11.00 -7.77 22.16
C ASP A 19 11.20 -6.75 21.03
N VAL A 20 10.37 -5.70 20.99
CA VAL A 20 10.31 -4.72 19.91
C VAL A 20 11.48 -3.74 20.05
N PHE A 21 12.56 -3.97 19.33
CA PHE A 21 13.55 -2.91 19.10
C PHE A 21 13.01 -1.91 18.07
N ARG A 22 12.39 -0.84 18.56
CA ARG A 22 12.04 0.37 17.78
C ARG A 22 13.29 1.20 17.54
N THR A 23 13.73 1.30 16.29
CA THR A 23 14.64 2.36 15.86
C THR A 23 13.81 3.51 15.30
N ILE A 24 13.67 4.58 16.09
CA ILE A 24 13.09 5.85 15.62
C ILE A 24 14.17 6.57 14.80
N VAL A 25 14.06 6.51 13.47
CA VAL A 25 14.84 7.39 12.60
C VAL A 25 14.15 8.75 12.57
N LYS A 26 14.75 9.73 13.25
CA LYS A 26 14.30 11.14 13.22
C LYS A 26 14.68 11.76 11.88
N TYR A 27 13.65 12.11 11.11
CA TYR A 27 13.73 13.00 9.96
C TYR A 27 14.07 14.44 10.38
N PRO A 28 14.86 15.17 9.59
CA PRO A 28 14.71 16.61 9.42
C PRO A 28 13.92 16.90 8.14
N ASP A 29 12.70 17.38 8.37
CA ASP A 29 12.05 18.55 7.77
C ASP A 29 11.95 18.73 6.24
N SER A 30 10.74 19.14 5.86
CA SER A 30 10.36 19.94 4.69
C SER A 30 10.33 19.28 3.30
N ALA A 31 9.16 18.73 2.96
CA ALA A 31 8.47 19.11 1.72
C ALA A 31 6.97 18.92 1.91
N ALA A 32 6.29 20.07 1.99
CA ALA A 32 4.86 20.33 1.89
C ALA A 32 3.93 19.11 1.72
N TYR A 33 3.05 18.95 2.70
CA TYR A 33 1.77 18.28 2.52
C TYR A 33 0.95 19.12 1.53
N GLU A 34 1.04 18.81 0.23
CA GLU A 34 -0.02 19.20 -0.70
C GLU A 34 -1.12 18.15 -0.60
N GLU A 35 -2.04 18.41 0.32
CA GLU A 35 -3.34 17.75 0.41
C GLU A 35 -4.20 18.21 -0.77
N ASP A 36 -3.86 17.76 -1.98
CA ASP A 36 -4.62 18.09 -3.18
C ASP A 36 -5.82 17.14 -3.29
N SER A 37 -6.92 17.58 -2.66
CA SER A 37 -8.27 17.10 -2.96
C SER A 37 -8.73 17.67 -4.32
N ALA A 38 -8.08 17.28 -5.41
CA ALA A 38 -8.56 17.58 -6.76
C ALA A 38 -9.47 16.46 -7.26
N ALA A 39 -10.74 16.57 -6.88
CA ALA A 39 -11.82 15.98 -7.66
C ALA A 39 -12.03 16.86 -8.92
N THR A 40 -11.46 16.45 -10.05
CA THR A 40 -11.81 17.02 -11.36
C THR A 40 -11.91 15.89 -12.38
N GLY A 41 -13.05 15.88 -13.08
CA GLY A 41 -13.45 14.81 -13.98
C GLY A 41 -12.63 14.73 -15.26
N GLY A 42 -12.58 13.51 -15.80
CA GLY A 42 -12.01 13.19 -17.10
C GLY A 42 -12.31 11.75 -17.44
N ALA A 43 -13.21 11.55 -18.40
CA ALA A 43 -13.58 10.23 -18.91
C ALA A 43 -12.56 9.80 -19.98
N ALA A 44 -11.57 9.04 -19.54
CA ALA A 44 -10.73 8.11 -20.31
C ALA A 44 -10.18 7.08 -19.28
N PRO A 45 -9.57 5.95 -19.67
CA PRO A 45 -8.84 5.10 -18.71
C PRO A 45 -7.58 5.85 -18.25
N GLU A 46 -7.76 6.96 -17.54
CA GLU A 46 -6.70 7.83 -17.06
C GLU A 46 -6.15 7.24 -15.77
N VAL A 47 -4.88 6.86 -15.84
CA VAL A 47 -4.11 6.52 -14.65
C VAL A 47 -4.07 7.77 -13.79
N THR A 48 -4.69 7.70 -12.61
CA THR A 48 -4.79 8.87 -11.74
C THR A 48 -3.40 9.31 -11.26
N PRO A 49 -3.19 10.59 -10.93
CA PRO A 49 -1.92 11.06 -10.37
C PRO A 49 -1.49 10.28 -9.13
N GLN A 50 -2.45 9.79 -8.34
CA GLN A 50 -2.20 8.95 -7.17
C GLN A 50 -1.54 7.61 -7.55
N VAL A 51 -2.03 6.97 -8.61
CA VAL A 51 -1.45 5.72 -9.11
C VAL A 51 -0.06 5.98 -9.67
N ILE A 52 0.15 7.05 -10.44
CA ILE A 52 1.48 7.41 -10.97
C ILE A 52 2.51 7.58 -9.84
N ARG A 53 2.13 8.27 -8.75
CA ARG A 53 2.99 8.41 -7.56
C ARG A 53 3.33 7.04 -6.95
N LEU A 54 2.35 6.15 -6.82
CA LEU A 54 2.57 4.79 -6.32
C LEU A 54 3.55 4.00 -7.20
N LEU A 55 3.38 4.06 -8.52
CA LEU A 55 4.26 3.35 -9.47
C LEU A 55 5.70 3.86 -9.37
N ASN A 56 5.91 5.16 -9.24
CA ASN A 56 7.25 5.73 -9.07
C ASN A 56 7.95 5.21 -7.82
N VAL A 57 7.23 5.06 -6.70
CA VAL A 57 7.78 4.48 -5.46
C VAL A 57 8.16 3.01 -5.66
N LEU A 58 7.33 2.24 -6.37
CA LEU A 58 7.60 0.82 -6.67
C LEU A 58 8.68 0.61 -7.73
N LYS A 59 9.12 1.66 -8.44
CA LYS A 59 10.24 1.60 -9.38
C LYS A 59 11.55 1.19 -8.70
N GLU A 60 11.71 1.53 -7.41
CA GLU A 60 12.88 1.19 -6.61
C GLU A 60 12.90 -0.28 -6.16
N GLY A 61 11.77 -0.99 -6.20
CA GLY A 61 11.67 -2.40 -5.83
C GLY A 61 10.34 -2.79 -5.17
N GLU A 62 10.30 -4.02 -4.67
CA GLU A 62 9.11 -4.57 -4.02
C GLU A 62 8.94 -4.02 -2.60
N LEU A 63 7.79 -3.42 -2.32
CA LEU A 63 7.52 -2.77 -1.04
C LEU A 63 6.25 -3.31 -0.40
N ASN A 64 6.27 -3.35 0.93
CA ASN A 64 5.06 -3.64 1.71
C ASN A 64 4.19 -2.38 1.81
N ARG A 65 2.93 -2.56 2.22
CA ARG A 65 1.97 -1.45 2.34
C ARG A 65 2.47 -0.33 3.26
N SER A 66 3.09 -0.66 4.38
CA SER A 66 3.54 0.34 5.36
C SER A 66 4.61 1.25 4.77
N LEU A 67 5.59 0.67 4.07
CA LEU A 67 6.64 1.41 3.38
C LEU A 67 6.08 2.23 2.22
N LEU A 68 5.10 1.71 1.47
CA LEU A 68 4.42 2.47 0.41
C LEU A 68 3.74 3.71 0.97
N MET A 69 2.99 3.55 2.06
CA MET A 69 2.33 4.67 2.73
C MET A 69 3.35 5.68 3.28
N GLU A 70 4.44 5.21 3.89
CA GLU A 70 5.51 6.06 4.40
C GLU A 70 6.18 6.89 3.29
N ARG A 71 6.56 6.24 2.18
CA ARG A 71 7.18 6.91 1.01
C ARG A 71 6.24 7.91 0.33
N LEU A 72 4.94 7.65 0.38
CA LEU A 72 3.92 8.56 -0.16
C LEU A 72 3.48 9.63 0.85
N GLY A 73 3.96 9.58 2.10
CA GLY A 73 3.52 10.50 3.16
C GLY A 73 2.05 10.35 3.56
N LEU A 74 1.47 9.15 3.37
CA LEU A 74 0.06 8.88 3.62
C LEU A 74 -0.13 8.22 4.99
N HIS A 75 -1.11 8.73 5.74
CA HIS A 75 -1.46 8.18 7.06
C HIS A 75 -2.76 7.36 7.02
N ASP A 76 -3.70 7.69 6.13
CA ASP A 76 -4.97 6.98 6.01
C ASP A 76 -4.85 5.72 5.14
N ARG A 77 -5.02 4.57 5.79
CA ARG A 77 -5.02 3.24 5.14
C ARG A 77 -6.19 3.06 4.19
N LYS A 78 -7.36 3.64 4.50
CA LYS A 78 -8.57 3.48 3.68
C LYS A 78 -8.41 4.24 2.37
N SER A 79 -8.05 5.53 2.45
CA SER A 79 -7.75 6.35 1.28
C SER A 79 -6.61 5.76 0.44
N PHE A 80 -5.52 5.30 1.06
CA PHE A 80 -4.43 4.64 0.33
C PHE A 80 -4.92 3.44 -0.48
N ARG A 81 -5.72 2.56 0.14
CA ARG A 81 -6.25 1.38 -0.54
C ARG A 81 -7.15 1.76 -1.71
N GLN A 82 -8.07 2.69 -1.51
CA GLN A 82 -9.10 3.04 -2.50
C GLN A 82 -8.55 3.87 -3.66
N ASN A 83 -7.61 4.77 -3.40
CA ASN A 83 -7.16 5.76 -4.39
C ASN A 83 -5.82 5.40 -5.04
N HIS A 84 -5.01 4.54 -4.41
CA HIS A 84 -3.69 4.17 -4.92
C HIS A 84 -3.65 2.69 -5.27
N LEU A 85 -3.88 1.82 -4.28
CA LEU A 85 -3.57 0.40 -4.41
C LEU A 85 -4.57 -0.34 -5.30
N GLN A 86 -5.87 -0.18 -5.02
CA GLN A 86 -6.95 -0.84 -5.75
C GLN A 86 -6.97 -0.44 -7.23
N PRO A 87 -6.96 0.85 -7.62
CA PRO A 87 -6.95 1.22 -9.03
C PRO A 87 -5.69 0.75 -9.76
N ALA A 88 -4.53 0.70 -9.08
CA ALA A 88 -3.32 0.17 -9.69
C ALA A 88 -3.36 -1.35 -9.93
N LEU A 89 -4.01 -2.11 -9.04
CA LEU A 89 -4.25 -3.54 -9.19
C LEU A 89 -5.30 -3.83 -10.27
N GLU A 90 -6.39 -3.05 -10.31
CA GLU A 90 -7.47 -3.20 -11.30
C GLU A 90 -6.99 -2.90 -12.73
N GLN A 91 -5.95 -2.07 -12.88
CA GLN A 91 -5.32 -1.76 -14.16
C GLN A 91 -4.11 -2.67 -14.48
N ASP A 92 -3.86 -3.70 -13.67
CA ASP A 92 -2.72 -4.62 -13.81
C ASP A 92 -1.35 -3.91 -13.88
N LEU A 93 -1.23 -2.71 -13.30
CA LEU A 93 0.02 -1.93 -13.26
C LEU A 93 0.96 -2.42 -12.17
N ILE A 94 0.38 -3.01 -11.12
CA ILE A 94 1.08 -3.65 -10.02
C ILE A 94 0.46 -5.00 -9.73
N GLU A 95 1.21 -5.86 -9.07
CA GLU A 95 0.74 -7.17 -8.63
C GLU A 95 1.20 -7.49 -7.20
N MET A 96 0.54 -8.49 -6.63
CA MET A 96 0.84 -9.03 -5.30
C MET A 96 1.90 -10.12 -5.39
N THR A 97 2.92 -10.08 -4.52
CA THR A 97 3.93 -11.16 -4.47
C THR A 97 3.36 -12.47 -3.91
N GLN A 98 2.35 -12.40 -3.03
CA GLN A 98 1.64 -13.56 -2.46
C GLN A 98 0.12 -13.48 -2.71
N PRO A 99 -0.35 -13.74 -3.94
CA PRO A 99 -1.77 -13.60 -4.28
C PRO A 99 -2.68 -14.58 -3.51
N ASP A 100 -2.18 -15.77 -3.15
CA ASP A 100 -2.93 -16.78 -2.38
C ASP A 100 -3.17 -16.36 -0.93
N SER A 101 -2.40 -15.41 -0.41
CA SER A 101 -2.45 -14.95 0.97
C SER A 101 -2.36 -13.43 1.06
N PRO A 102 -3.37 -12.69 0.55
CA PRO A 102 -3.32 -11.23 0.44
C PRO A 102 -3.29 -10.50 1.79
N LYS A 103 -3.67 -11.19 2.87
CA LYS A 103 -3.62 -10.69 4.25
C LYS A 103 -2.31 -11.04 4.96
N SER A 104 -1.36 -11.68 4.27
CA SER A 104 -0.07 -12.07 4.82
C SER A 104 0.69 -10.84 5.33
N PRO A 105 1.34 -10.91 6.51
CA PRO A 105 2.16 -9.83 7.02
C PRO A 105 3.41 -9.58 6.15
N THR A 106 3.85 -10.59 5.40
CA THR A 106 4.97 -10.48 4.44
C THR A 106 4.52 -10.08 3.04
N GLN A 107 3.25 -9.71 2.86
CA GLN A 107 2.72 -9.27 1.57
C GLN A 107 3.48 -8.05 1.06
N LYS A 108 3.94 -8.14 -0.19
CA LYS A 108 4.55 -7.04 -0.94
C LYS A 108 3.81 -6.81 -2.24
N TYR A 109 4.08 -5.65 -2.82
CA TYR A 109 3.61 -5.24 -4.13
C TYR A 109 4.80 -4.96 -5.02
N ARG A 110 4.68 -5.29 -6.30
CA ARG A 110 5.70 -5.06 -7.31
C ARG A 110 5.08 -4.51 -8.58
N LEU A 111 5.89 -3.79 -9.36
CA LEU A 111 5.51 -3.33 -10.70
C LEU A 111 5.43 -4.50 -11.68
N THR A 112 4.36 -4.53 -12.46
CA THR A 112 4.25 -5.40 -13.63
C THR A 112 4.97 -4.80 -14.82
N ASP A 113 5.11 -5.55 -15.91
CA ASP A 113 5.68 -5.05 -17.15
C ASP A 113 4.81 -3.95 -17.79
N VAL A 114 3.49 -3.98 -17.56
CA VAL A 114 2.56 -2.93 -18.00
C VAL A 114 2.83 -1.63 -17.25
N GLY A 115 2.95 -1.70 -15.92
CA GLY A 115 3.27 -0.53 -15.09
C GLY A 115 4.62 0.10 -15.41
N LYS A 116 5.64 -0.72 -15.72
CA LYS A 116 6.96 -0.23 -16.15
C LYS A 116 6.89 0.51 -17.47
N ARG A 117 6.26 -0.07 -18.50
CA ARG A 117 6.10 0.56 -19.83
C ARG A 117 5.35 1.89 -19.73
N LEU A 118 4.33 1.95 -18.88
CA LEU A 118 3.59 3.19 -18.63
C LEU A 118 4.53 4.27 -18.07
N LEU A 119 5.30 3.95 -17.02
CA LEU A 119 6.28 4.89 -16.45
C LEU A 119 7.29 5.35 -17.50
N GLU A 120 7.83 4.43 -18.31
CA GLU A 120 8.78 4.78 -19.38
C GLU A 120 8.16 5.70 -20.43
N SER A 121 6.89 5.49 -20.79
CA SER A 121 6.18 6.36 -21.74
C SER A 121 5.93 7.77 -21.21
N MET A 122 5.84 7.95 -19.90
CA MET A 122 5.65 9.23 -19.24
C MET A 122 6.95 10.01 -19.01
N GLN A 123 8.11 9.35 -19.04
CA GLN A 123 9.43 9.98 -18.86
C GLN A 123 10.06 10.47 -20.17
N LYS A 124 9.34 10.37 -21.28
CA LYS A 124 9.83 10.64 -22.64
C LYS A 124 9.29 11.96 -23.18
#